data_AF-A0AAV8W0D1-F1
#
_entry.id   AF-A0AAV8W0D1-F1
#
_cell.length_a   1.000
_cell.length_b   1.000
_cell.length_c   1.000
_cell.angle_alpha   90.00
_cell.angle_beta   90.00
_cell.angle_gamma   90.00
#
_symmetry.space_group_name_H-M   'P 1'
#
loop_
_entity.id
_entity.type
_entity.pdbx_description
1 polymer ?
#
loop_
_entity_poly.entity_id
_entity_poly.type
_entity_poly.pdbx_seq_one_letter_code
_entity_poly.pdbx_strand_id
1 'polypeptide(L)'
;MLMNLTRMRAFRWREYVVPIYKKYKLKITWGDQDIINIIFHYHPDKLYIYSCRFNYRPDHCMYASVCKPAEKDGVAVIHGSRGFFHSEKQPVFQVVYKSFEEFQLGGDVYREFYQSLEAYLEAAQNNNCWNVRDIFLKNIRRYMDLDFDNT
;
A
#
# COMPACT_ATOMS: atom_id res chain seq x y z
N MET A 1 5.08 7.85 -3.52
CA MET A 1 4.70 8.55 -4.78
C MET A 1 5.94 8.65 -5.64
N LEU A 2 5.86 8.39 -6.96
CA LEU A 2 6.98 8.64 -7.86
C LEU A 2 6.87 10.05 -8.44
N MET A 3 8.00 10.76 -8.49
CA MET A 3 8.07 12.15 -8.90
C MET A 3 8.98 12.30 -10.12
N ASN A 4 8.42 12.67 -11.27
CA ASN A 4 9.21 13.05 -12.43
C ASN A 4 9.72 14.48 -12.25
N LEU A 5 10.92 14.63 -11.69
CA LEU A 5 11.47 15.94 -11.32
C LEU A 5 11.61 16.89 -12.51
N THR A 6 11.86 16.36 -13.72
CA THR A 6 11.95 17.17 -14.95
C THR A 6 10.60 17.78 -15.32
N ARG A 7 9.54 16.97 -15.32
CA ARG A 7 8.18 17.46 -15.55
C ARG A 7 7.70 18.37 -14.43
N MET A 8 8.04 18.10 -13.18
CA MET A 8 7.67 18.96 -12.04
C MET A 8 8.31 20.35 -12.12
N ARG A 9 9.59 20.42 -12.52
CA ARG A 9 10.28 21.69 -12.75
C ARG A 9 9.68 22.46 -13.92
N ALA A 10 9.40 21.80 -15.04
CA ALA A 10 8.73 22.42 -16.20
C ALA A 10 7.31 22.89 -15.87
N PHE A 11 6.60 22.13 -15.04
CA PHE A 11 5.29 22.50 -14.52
C PHE A 11 5.34 23.63 -13.47
N ARG A 12 6.53 24.07 -13.05
CA ARG A 12 6.73 25.13 -12.05
C ARG A 12 6.04 24.82 -10.72
N TRP A 13 6.08 23.54 -10.30
CA TRP A 13 5.44 23.00 -9.09
C TRP A 13 5.52 23.90 -7.84
N ARG A 14 6.69 24.50 -7.57
CA ARG A 14 6.92 25.38 -6.41
C ARG A 14 6.03 26.62 -6.39
N GLU A 15 5.66 27.13 -7.57
CA GLU A 15 4.80 28.32 -7.71
C GLU A 15 3.37 28.03 -7.24
N TYR A 16 2.94 26.77 -7.17
CA TYR A 16 1.63 26.39 -6.65
C TYR A 16 1.66 26.05 -5.16
N VAL A 17 2.65 25.26 -4.72
CA VAL A 17 2.72 24.73 -3.34
C VAL A 17 2.68 25.83 -2.29
N VAL A 18 3.55 26.85 -2.41
CA VAL A 18 3.68 27.88 -1.37
C VAL A 18 2.43 28.76 -1.27
N PRO A 19 1.84 29.26 -2.38
CA PRO A 19 0.59 30.01 -2.30
C PRO A 19 -0.59 29.19 -1.78
N ILE A 20 -0.73 27.93 -2.19
CA ILE A 20 -1.79 27.04 -1.70
C ILE A 20 -1.65 26.83 -0.19
N TYR A 21 -0.45 26.50 0.28
CA TYR A 21 -0.19 26.40 1.72
C TYR A 21 -0.56 27.69 2.45
N LYS A 22 -0.06 28.86 2.02
CA LYS A 22 -0.35 30.14 2.67
C LYS A 22 -1.85 30.44 2.73
N LYS A 23 -2.59 30.13 1.66
CA LYS A 23 -4.04 30.35 1.55
C LYS A 23 -4.85 29.39 2.42
N TYR A 24 -4.46 28.12 2.49
CA TYR A 24 -5.27 27.06 3.09
C TYR A 24 -4.70 26.47 4.37
N LYS A 25 -3.56 26.94 4.91
CA LYS A 25 -2.91 26.37 6.12
C LYS A 25 -3.81 26.20 7.35
N LEU A 26 -4.88 27.00 7.48
CA LEU A 26 -5.86 26.91 8.57
C LEU A 26 -7.09 26.04 8.23
N LYS A 27 -7.16 25.52 7.00
CA LYS A 27 -8.29 24.76 6.44
C LYS A 27 -7.90 23.34 5.98
N ILE A 28 -6.61 23.03 5.96
CA ILE A 28 -6.08 21.72 5.59
C ILE A 28 -5.69 20.96 6.86
N THR A 29 -5.98 19.67 6.88
CA THR A 29 -5.69 18.79 8.02
C THR A 29 -4.40 18.01 7.76
N TRP A 30 -4.18 17.57 6.51
CA TRP A 30 -3.02 16.80 6.10
C TRP A 30 -2.26 17.58 5.03
N GLY A 31 -1.40 18.49 5.46
CA GLY A 31 -0.79 19.47 4.57
C GLY A 31 -0.08 18.87 3.34
N ASP A 32 0.61 17.75 3.50
CA ASP A 32 1.25 17.02 2.41
C ASP A 32 0.26 16.46 1.38
N GLN A 33 -0.81 15.79 1.83
CA GLN A 33 -1.82 15.21 0.94
C GLN A 33 -2.77 16.27 0.36
N ASP A 34 -3.26 17.19 1.19
CA ASP A 34 -4.27 18.19 0.82
C ASP A 34 -3.73 19.20 -0.18
N ILE A 35 -2.48 19.68 0.00
CA ILE A 35 -1.87 20.60 -0.97
C ILE A 35 -1.76 19.94 -2.35
N ILE A 36 -1.29 18.69 -2.39
CA ILE A 36 -1.14 17.94 -3.64
C ILE A 36 -2.50 17.71 -4.30
N ASN A 37 -3.52 17.35 -3.51
CA ASN A 37 -4.89 17.17 -4.00
C ASN A 37 -5.46 18.46 -4.59
N ILE A 38 -5.23 19.62 -3.96
CA ILE A 38 -5.64 20.92 -4.50
C ILE A 38 -4.95 21.20 -5.84
N ILE A 39 -3.64 20.94 -5.97
CA ILE A 39 -2.91 21.15 -7.23
C ILE A 39 -3.52 20.29 -8.34
N PHE A 40 -3.72 19.00 -8.10
CA PHE A 40 -4.20 18.07 -9.13
C PHE A 40 -5.70 18.15 -9.40
N HIS A 41 -6.49 18.77 -8.51
CA HIS A 41 -7.86 19.17 -8.84
C HIS A 41 -7.88 20.14 -10.03
N TYR A 42 -6.96 21.12 -10.07
CA TYR A 42 -6.87 22.08 -11.18
C TYR A 42 -5.99 21.60 -12.34
N HIS A 43 -5.17 20.56 -12.13
CA HIS A 43 -4.24 20.02 -13.12
C HIS A 43 -4.31 18.49 -13.19
N PRO A 44 -5.48 17.90 -13.51
CA PRO A 44 -5.66 16.45 -13.50
C PRO A 44 -4.78 15.72 -14.51
N ASP A 45 -4.38 16.38 -15.61
CA ASP A 45 -3.47 15.86 -16.64
C ASP A 45 -2.01 15.71 -16.15
N LYS A 46 -1.68 16.28 -14.98
CA LYS A 46 -0.36 16.18 -14.35
C LYS A 46 -0.28 15.05 -13.32
N LEU A 47 -1.36 14.32 -13.09
CA LEU A 47 -1.42 13.19 -12.17
C LEU A 47 -1.63 11.88 -12.93
N TYR A 48 -0.78 10.90 -12.65
CA TYR A 48 -1.02 9.51 -13.05
C TYR A 48 -1.39 8.70 -11.81
N ILE A 49 -2.61 8.16 -11.78
CA ILE A 49 -3.14 7.42 -10.63
C ILE A 49 -2.68 5.96 -10.71
N TYR A 50 -2.01 5.50 -9.65
CA TYR A 50 -1.63 4.10 -9.52
C TYR A 50 -2.81 3.24 -9.11
N SER A 51 -2.76 1.98 -9.54
CA SER A 51 -3.67 0.94 -9.05
C SER A 51 -3.65 0.85 -7.52
N CYS A 52 -4.81 0.57 -6.92
CA CYS A 52 -4.98 0.39 -5.47
C CYS A 52 -4.01 -0.64 -4.86
N ARG A 53 -3.47 -1.58 -5.67
CA ARG A 53 -2.47 -2.55 -5.23
C ARG A 53 -1.15 -1.93 -4.74
N PHE A 54 -0.86 -0.68 -5.11
CA PHE A 54 0.35 0.07 -4.73
C PHE A 54 0.15 1.00 -3.52
N ASN A 55 -1.01 0.99 -2.88
CA ASN A 55 -1.28 1.69 -1.63
C ASN A 55 -2.43 0.95 -0.92
N TYR A 56 -2.25 -0.35 -0.69
CA TYR A 56 -3.29 -1.18 -0.13
C TYR A 56 -3.46 -0.91 1.37
N ARG A 57 -4.67 -0.49 1.77
CA ARG A 57 -5.04 -0.11 3.15
C ARG A 57 -6.13 -1.03 3.66
N PRO A 58 -6.37 -1.08 4.98
CA PRO A 58 -7.44 -1.92 5.53
C PRO A 58 -8.82 -1.54 5.00
N ASP A 59 -9.06 -0.28 4.65
CA ASP A 59 -10.32 0.16 4.04
C ASP A 59 -10.66 -0.61 2.75
N HIS A 60 -9.66 -1.23 2.08
CA HIS A 60 -9.89 -2.04 0.87
C HIS A 60 -10.46 -3.43 1.13
N CYS A 61 -10.45 -3.92 2.37
CA CYS A 61 -10.98 -5.23 2.74
C CYS A 61 -11.79 -5.25 4.04
N MET A 62 -11.94 -4.13 4.74
CA MET A 62 -12.60 -4.04 6.05
C MET A 62 -14.06 -4.54 6.00
N TYR A 63 -14.80 -4.17 4.95
CA TYR A 63 -16.20 -4.59 4.77
C TYR A 63 -16.36 -5.64 3.67
N ALA A 64 -15.70 -5.42 2.54
CA ALA A 64 -15.59 -6.33 1.41
C ALA A 64 -14.34 -5.94 0.62
N SER A 65 -13.83 -6.85 -0.20
CA SER A 65 -12.72 -6.53 -1.09
C SER A 65 -13.17 -5.60 -2.22
N VAL A 66 -12.58 -4.41 -2.28
CA VAL A 66 -12.89 -3.38 -3.29
C VAL A 66 -11.73 -3.09 -4.26
N CYS A 67 -10.63 -3.85 -4.16
CA CYS A 67 -9.45 -3.67 -5.02
C CYS A 67 -9.26 -4.87 -5.97
N LYS A 68 -9.99 -4.87 -7.08
CA LYS A 68 -9.92 -5.93 -8.11
C LYS A 68 -8.51 -6.18 -8.67
N PRO A 69 -7.67 -5.17 -8.91
CA PRO A 69 -6.28 -5.41 -9.29
C PRO A 69 -5.47 -6.16 -8.23
N ALA A 70 -5.73 -5.98 -6.93
CA ALA A 70 -5.05 -6.75 -5.89
C ALA A 70 -5.59 -8.18 -5.81
N GLU A 71 -6.91 -8.38 -5.99
CA GLU A 71 -7.48 -9.73 -6.10
C GLU A 71 -6.86 -10.50 -7.27
N LYS A 72 -6.67 -9.86 -8.42
CA LYS A 72 -6.06 -10.48 -9.60
C LYS A 72 -4.55 -10.69 -9.40
N ASP A 73 -3.83 -9.62 -9.12
CA ASP A 73 -2.37 -9.56 -9.23
C ASP A 73 -1.61 -9.58 -7.91
N GLY A 74 -2.30 -9.50 -6.77
CA GLY A 74 -1.70 -9.37 -5.45
C GLY A 74 -1.40 -7.94 -5.04
N VAL A 75 -1.29 -7.71 -3.74
CA VAL A 75 -0.88 -6.44 -3.12
C VAL A 75 0.61 -6.23 -3.34
N ALA A 76 0.99 -5.10 -3.95
CA ALA A 76 2.39 -4.75 -4.21
C ALA A 76 2.98 -3.89 -3.10
N VAL A 77 2.19 -2.99 -2.52
CA VAL A 77 2.60 -2.14 -1.40
C VAL A 77 1.45 -2.06 -0.41
N ILE A 78 1.73 -2.43 0.84
CA ILE A 78 0.80 -2.36 1.96
C ILE A 78 1.07 -1.09 2.79
N HIS A 79 0.02 -0.44 3.28
CA HIS A 79 0.11 0.78 4.05
C HIS A 79 -0.59 0.60 5.41
N GLY A 80 0.20 0.65 6.48
CA GLY A 80 -0.26 0.61 7.88
C GLY A 80 -0.87 1.91 8.37
N SER A 81 -1.75 2.52 7.56
CA SER A 81 -2.44 3.76 7.92
C SER A 81 -3.15 3.63 9.27
N ARG A 82 -3.36 4.73 10.01
CA ARG A 82 -4.03 4.72 11.33
C ARG A 82 -3.42 3.74 12.37
N GLY A 83 -2.15 3.34 12.20
CA GLY A 83 -1.47 2.42 13.12
C GLY A 83 -1.87 0.95 12.95
N PHE A 84 -2.47 0.56 11.83
CA PHE A 84 -2.99 -0.81 11.64
C PHE A 84 -1.92 -1.92 11.61
N PHE A 85 -0.63 -1.58 11.51
CA PHE A 85 0.45 -2.54 11.72
C PHE A 85 0.65 -2.94 13.19
N HIS A 86 0.24 -2.08 14.12
CA HIS A 86 0.45 -2.28 15.56
C HIS A 86 -0.86 -2.40 16.34
N SER A 87 -2.00 -2.47 15.63
CA SER A 87 -3.32 -2.50 16.25
C SER A 87 -4.00 -3.84 15.98
N GLU A 88 -4.60 -4.40 17.03
CA GLU A 88 -5.42 -5.62 16.95
C GLU A 88 -6.71 -5.44 16.12
N LYS A 89 -7.03 -4.20 15.71
CA LYS A 89 -8.21 -3.90 14.87
C LYS A 89 -8.14 -4.56 13.49
N GLN A 90 -6.94 -4.86 12.98
CA GLN A 90 -6.72 -5.48 11.67
C GLN A 90 -5.61 -6.52 11.73
N PRO A 91 -5.90 -7.75 12.23
CA PRO A 91 -4.90 -8.78 12.46
C PRO A 91 -4.08 -9.16 11.22
N VAL A 92 -4.68 -9.15 10.03
CA VAL A 92 -3.98 -9.43 8.77
C VAL A 92 -2.85 -8.42 8.51
N PHE A 93 -3.05 -7.14 8.81
CA PHE A 93 -2.02 -6.12 8.62
C PHE A 93 -0.91 -6.24 9.67
N GLN A 94 -1.27 -6.62 10.88
CA GLN A 94 -0.33 -6.86 11.97
C GLN A 94 0.59 -8.06 11.65
N VAL A 95 0.05 -9.18 11.17
CA VAL A 95 0.86 -10.35 10.84
C VAL A 95 1.78 -10.10 9.64
N VAL A 96 1.32 -9.36 8.63
CA VAL A 96 2.19 -8.93 7.52
C VAL A 96 3.36 -8.09 8.03
N TYR A 97 3.08 -7.09 8.88
CA TYR A 97 4.13 -6.27 9.49
C TYR A 97 5.10 -7.12 10.31
N LYS A 98 4.58 -8.02 11.16
CA LYS A 98 5.37 -8.92 12.00
C LYS A 98 6.33 -9.78 11.15
N SER A 99 5.86 -10.36 10.05
CA SER A 99 6.72 -11.14 9.15
C SER A 99 7.87 -10.32 8.58
N PHE A 100 7.66 -9.04 8.27
CA PHE A 100 8.73 -8.16 7.80
C PHE A 100 9.70 -7.76 8.92
N GLU A 101 9.19 -7.59 10.14
CA GLU A 101 10.00 -7.26 11.32
C GLU A 101 10.91 -8.42 11.74
N GLU A 102 10.42 -9.66 11.63
CA GLU A 102 11.18 -10.87 11.97
C GLU A 102 12.12 -11.33 10.83
N PHE A 103 11.93 -10.85 9.61
CA PHE A 103 12.77 -11.23 8.47
C PHE A 103 14.12 -10.53 8.48
N GLN A 104 15.19 -11.33 8.47
CA GLN A 104 16.54 -10.82 8.31
C GLN A 104 16.84 -10.53 6.84
N LEU A 105 17.18 -9.28 6.52
CA LEU A 105 17.57 -8.90 5.16
C LEU A 105 18.77 -9.73 4.67
N GLY A 106 18.61 -10.35 3.50
CA GLY A 106 19.58 -11.27 2.91
C GLY A 106 19.39 -12.74 3.29
N GLY A 107 18.42 -13.06 4.17
CA GLY A 107 18.03 -14.43 4.51
C GLY A 107 17.25 -15.14 3.40
N ASP A 108 16.91 -16.41 3.63
CA ASP A 108 16.12 -17.22 2.69
C ASP A 108 14.66 -16.74 2.65
N VAL A 109 14.27 -16.09 1.56
CA VAL A 109 12.93 -15.51 1.39
C VAL A 109 11.82 -16.57 1.49
N TYR A 110 12.06 -17.80 1.06
CA TYR A 110 11.06 -18.85 1.13
C TYR A 110 10.88 -19.33 2.57
N ARG A 111 11.97 -19.76 3.20
CA ARG A 111 11.95 -20.39 4.53
C ARG A 111 11.72 -19.41 5.66
N GLU A 112 12.34 -18.24 5.60
CA GLU A 112 12.34 -17.29 6.71
C GLU A 112 11.19 -16.28 6.62
N PHE A 113 10.75 -15.94 5.40
CA PHE A 113 9.68 -14.96 5.20
C PHE A 113 8.36 -15.56 4.73
N TYR A 114 8.35 -16.23 3.57
CA TYR A 114 7.10 -16.71 2.95
C TYR A 114 6.36 -17.72 3.83
N GLN A 115 7.05 -18.77 4.31
CA GLN A 115 6.43 -19.78 5.17
C GLN A 115 5.90 -19.20 6.48
N SER A 116 6.68 -18.29 7.10
CA SER A 116 6.26 -17.57 8.32
C SER A 116 5.01 -16.72 8.08
N LEU A 117 4.99 -15.97 6.98
CA LEU A 117 3.84 -15.13 6.61
C LEU A 117 2.60 -15.96 6.33
N GLU A 118 2.72 -17.04 5.58
CA GLU A 118 1.60 -17.94 5.28
C GLU A 118 1.03 -18.54 6.58
N ALA A 119 1.90 -19.04 7.47
CA ALA A 119 1.48 -19.58 8.76
C ALA A 119 0.77 -18.53 9.64
N TYR A 120 1.29 -17.30 9.70
CA TYR A 120 0.66 -16.23 10.48
C TYR A 120 -0.66 -15.75 9.89
N LEU A 121 -0.79 -15.72 8.56
CA LEU A 121 -2.05 -15.38 7.90
C LEU A 121 -3.13 -16.44 8.18
N GLU A 122 -2.79 -17.74 8.16
CA GLU A 122 -3.72 -18.81 8.50
C GLU A 122 -4.13 -18.77 9.98
N ALA A 123 -3.22 -18.40 10.88
CA ALA A 123 -3.50 -18.26 12.31
C ALA A 123 -4.21 -16.96 12.70
N ALA A 124 -4.29 -15.97 11.81
CA ALA A 124 -4.91 -14.69 12.09
C ALA A 124 -6.44 -14.81 12.27
N GLN A 125 -7.03 -13.88 13.02
CA GLN A 125 -8.48 -13.87 13.25
C GLN A 125 -9.25 -13.78 11.92
N ASN A 126 -10.22 -14.66 11.75
CA ASN A 126 -11.08 -14.69 10.57
C ASN A 126 -11.96 -13.43 10.51
N ASN A 127 -11.72 -12.60 9.50
CA ASN A 127 -12.49 -11.40 9.17
C ASN A 127 -12.48 -11.17 7.64
N ASN A 128 -13.11 -10.09 7.16
CA ASN A 128 -13.19 -9.79 5.73
C ASN A 128 -11.82 -9.64 5.03
N CYS A 129 -10.80 -9.14 5.73
CA CYS A 129 -9.45 -9.09 5.18
C CYS A 129 -8.78 -10.47 5.14
N TRP A 130 -9.09 -11.35 6.10
CA TRP A 130 -8.62 -12.74 6.09
C TRP A 130 -9.21 -13.54 4.92
N ASN A 131 -10.46 -13.28 4.54
CA ASN A 131 -11.11 -13.91 3.39
C ASN A 131 -10.37 -13.65 2.06
N VAL A 132 -9.54 -12.60 1.99
CA VAL A 132 -8.72 -12.29 0.82
C VAL A 132 -7.23 -12.41 1.10
N ARG A 133 -6.82 -13.16 2.13
CA ARG A 133 -5.41 -13.24 2.57
C ARG A 133 -4.42 -13.65 1.47
N ASP A 134 -4.86 -14.43 0.48
CA ASP A 134 -4.01 -14.84 -0.65
C ASP A 134 -3.40 -13.67 -1.43
N ILE A 135 -4.07 -12.50 -1.45
CA ILE A 135 -3.55 -11.33 -2.16
C ILE A 135 -2.22 -10.84 -1.59
N PHE A 136 -1.93 -11.13 -0.31
CA PHE A 136 -0.67 -10.74 0.34
C PHE A 136 0.48 -11.69 0.01
N LEU A 137 0.19 -12.90 -0.47
CA LEU A 137 1.19 -13.92 -0.83
C LEU A 137 1.58 -13.88 -2.32
N LYS A 138 0.65 -13.49 -3.19
CA LYS A 138 0.80 -13.55 -4.67
C LYS A 138 2.10 -12.96 -5.22
N ASN A 139 2.48 -11.75 -4.83
CA ASN A 139 3.70 -11.14 -5.38
C ASN A 139 4.98 -11.84 -4.89
N ILE A 140 4.95 -12.43 -3.70
CA ILE A 140 6.09 -13.16 -3.14
C ILE A 140 6.22 -14.50 -3.88
N ARG A 141 5.11 -15.21 -4.11
CA ARG A 141 5.08 -16.44 -4.93
C ARG A 141 5.64 -16.20 -6.33
N ARG A 142 5.22 -15.11 -6.98
CA ARG A 142 5.75 -14.69 -8.30
C ARG A 142 7.24 -14.34 -8.27
N TYR A 143 7.72 -13.70 -7.20
CA TYR A 143 9.15 -13.37 -7.07
C TYR A 143 10.03 -14.62 -6.93
N MET A 144 9.49 -15.67 -6.31
CA MET A 144 10.17 -16.95 -6.10
C MET A 144 9.85 -17.99 -7.18
N ASP A 145 9.11 -17.61 -8.24
CA ASP A 145 8.63 -18.50 -9.31
C ASP A 145 7.80 -19.72 -8.85
N LEU A 146 7.22 -19.70 -7.64
CA LEU A 146 6.41 -20.81 -7.11
C LEU A 146 5.10 -21.06 -7.87
N ASP A 147 4.63 -20.06 -8.62
CA ASP A 147 3.40 -20.16 -9.40
C ASP A 147 3.62 -20.87 -10.77
N PHE A 148 4.87 -21.15 -11.16
CA PHE A 148 5.20 -21.84 -12.42
C PHE A 148 5.23 -23.37 -12.30
N ASP A 149 5.39 -23.91 -11.09
CA ASP A 149 5.46 -25.37 -10.86
C ASP A 149 4.07 -26.05 -10.79
N ASN A 150 2.98 -25.29 -10.96
CA ASN A 150 1.59 -25.79 -10.92
C ASN A 150 0.85 -25.69 -12.28
N THR A 151 1.59 -25.55 -13.39
CA THR A 151 1.08 -25.62 -14.78
C THR A 151 1.85 -26.65 -15.59
#